data_AF-A0A1A2DMR7-F1
#
_entry.id   AF-A0A1A2DMR7-F1
#
_cell.length_a   1.000
_cell.length_b   1.000
_cell.length_c   1.000
_cell.angle_alpha   90.00
_cell.angle_beta   90.00
_cell.angle_gamma   90.00
#
_symmetry.space_group_name_H-M   'P 1'
#
loop_
_entity.id
_entity.type
_entity.pdbx_description
1 polymer ?
#
loop_
_entity_poly.entity_id
_entity_poly.type
_entity_poly.pdbx_seq_one_letter_code
_entity_poly.pdbx_strand_id
1 'polypeptide(L)'
;MLFVKILGFALFFFWVLLIFRIVIEFIRSFSRDWRPTGITVVILEIIMSITDPPVKLLRRLIPQLTIGAVRFDLSIMVLLLVVFIGWQVALGRT
;
A
#
# COMPACT_ATOMS: atom_id res chain seq x y z
N MET A 1 17.08 -21.33 1.43
CA MET A 1 17.42 -20.22 2.35
C MET A 1 17.52 -18.87 1.64
N LEU A 2 18.28 -18.71 0.54
CA LEU A 2 18.41 -17.41 -0.16
C LEU A 2 17.09 -16.89 -0.76
N PHE A 3 16.32 -17.75 -1.43
CA PHE A 3 15.05 -17.38 -2.06
C PHE A 3 14.04 -16.77 -1.07
N VAL A 4 13.89 -17.36 0.11
CA VAL A 4 12.97 -16.88 1.15
C VAL A 4 13.40 -15.51 1.68
N LYS A 5 14.72 -15.25 1.78
CA LYS A 5 15.25 -13.93 2.16
C LYS A 5 14.93 -12.87 1.11
N ILE A 6 15.10 -13.18 -0.17
CA ILE A 6 14.77 -12.25 -1.27
C ILE A 6 13.27 -11.93 -1.25
N LEU A 7 12.41 -12.94 -1.10
CA LEU A 7 10.97 -12.76 -0.99
C LEU A 7 10.59 -11.91 0.23
N GLY A 8 11.19 -12.19 1.39
CA GLY A 8 10.99 -11.39 2.59
C GLY A 8 11.37 -9.93 2.38
N PHE A 9 12.51 -9.64 1.75
CA PHE A 9 12.94 -8.28 1.47
C PHE A 9 12.02 -7.56 0.46
N ALA A 10 11.54 -8.27 -0.55
CA ALA A 10 10.56 -7.74 -1.49
C ALA A 10 9.23 -7.39 -0.81
N LEU A 11 8.73 -8.26 0.07
CA LEU A 11 7.52 -8.01 0.86
C LEU A 11 7.70 -6.82 1.81
N PHE A 12 8.88 -6.67 2.41
CA PHE A 12 9.20 -5.51 3.24
C PHE A 12 9.14 -4.20 2.44
N PHE A 13 9.82 -4.14 1.28
CA PHE A 13 9.76 -2.95 0.43
C PHE A 13 8.34 -2.64 -0.02
N PHE A 14 7.58 -3.67 -0.41
CA PHE A 14 6.20 -3.50 -0.80
C PHE A 14 5.34 -2.99 0.36
N TRP A 15 5.56 -3.48 1.58
CA TRP A 15 4.90 -2.99 2.78
C TRP A 15 5.20 -1.50 3.03
N VAL A 16 6.46 -1.07 2.88
CA VAL A 16 6.85 0.34 2.98
C VAL A 16 6.16 1.19 1.91
N LEU A 17 6.04 0.71 0.68
CA LEU A 17 5.31 1.41 -0.38
C LEU A 17 3.82 1.59 -0.06
N LEU A 18 3.18 0.61 0.58
CA LEU A 18 1.80 0.74 1.05
C LEU A 18 1.66 1.81 2.14
N ILE A 19 2.65 1.94 3.03
CA ILE A 19 2.69 3.04 4.01
C ILE A 19 2.81 4.40 3.29
N PHE A 20 3.70 4.53 2.31
CA PHE A 20 3.80 5.75 1.50
C PHE A 20 2.48 6.10 0.83
N ARG A 21 1.76 5.11 0.28
CA ARG A 21 0.43 5.33 -0.30
C ARG A 21 -0.54 5.95 0.70
N ILE A 22 -0.59 5.44 1.94
CA ILE A 22 -1.44 6.01 2.99
C ILE A 22 -1.05 7.45 3.28
N VAL A 23 0.24 7.74 3.40
CA VAL A 23 0.73 9.11 3.62
C VAL A 23 0.31 10.03 2.45
N ILE A 24 0.42 9.56 1.21
CA ILE A 24 0.01 10.33 0.03
C ILE A 24 -1.50 10.58 0.03
N GLU A 25 -2.31 9.56 0.32
CA GLU A 25 -3.76 9.68 0.44
C GLU A 25 -4.14 10.65 1.56
N PHE A 26 -3.43 10.62 2.68
CA PHE A 26 -3.59 11.57 3.78
C PHE A 26 -3.24 13.00 3.35
N ILE A 27 -2.06 13.22 2.74
CA ILE A 27 -1.66 14.55 2.23
C ILE A 27 -2.74 15.11 1.28
N ARG A 28 -3.24 14.29 0.35
CA ARG A 28 -4.32 14.68 -0.59
C ARG A 28 -5.64 14.99 0.13
N SER A 29 -5.96 14.26 1.20
CA SER A 29 -7.17 14.48 1.98
C SER A 29 -7.09 15.78 2.80
N PHE A 30 -5.93 16.09 3.37
CA PHE A 30 -5.72 17.27 4.21
C PHE A 30 -5.50 18.54 3.37
N SER A 31 -4.81 18.42 2.24
CA SER A 31 -4.58 19.51 1.29
C SER A 31 -5.31 19.22 -0.01
N ARG A 32 -6.61 19.55 -0.05
CA ARG A 32 -7.45 19.36 -1.24
C ARG A 32 -6.93 20.12 -2.47
N ASP A 33 -6.21 21.22 -2.27
CA ASP A 33 -5.61 22.03 -3.34
C ASP A 33 -4.19 21.59 -3.71
N TRP A 34 -3.66 20.51 -3.12
CA TRP A 34 -2.33 20.04 -3.41
C TRP A 34 -2.20 19.54 -4.85
N ARG A 35 -1.41 20.27 -5.65
CA ARG A 35 -1.04 19.91 -7.01
C ARG A 35 0.44 19.57 -7.05
N PRO A 36 0.83 18.29 -7.02
CA PRO A 36 2.24 17.93 -7.13
C PRO A 36 2.80 18.40 -8.48
N THR A 37 4.02 18.92 -8.49
CA THR A 37 4.71 19.39 -9.70
C THR A 37 6.13 18.81 -9.79
N GLY A 38 6.65 18.72 -11.02
CA GLY A 38 8.00 18.25 -11.29
C GLY A 38 8.26 16.81 -10.85
N ILE A 39 9.40 16.59 -10.19
CA ILE A 39 9.89 15.27 -9.77
C ILE A 39 8.89 14.56 -8.83
N THR A 40 8.17 15.31 -8.00
CA THR A 40 7.18 14.75 -7.07
C THR A 40 6.09 13.97 -7.82
N VAL A 41 5.66 14.43 -9.00
CA VAL A 41 4.64 13.72 -9.81
C VAL A 41 5.14 12.34 -10.20
N VAL A 42 6.40 12.26 -10.65
CA VAL A 42 7.03 11.01 -11.09
C VAL A 42 7.11 10.02 -9.92
N ILE A 43 7.55 10.47 -8.75
CA ILE A 43 7.63 9.62 -7.55
C ILE A 43 6.25 9.11 -7.15
N LEU A 44 5.25 9.99 -7.11
CA LEU A 44 3.88 9.60 -6.78
C LEU A 44 3.33 8.59 -7.78
N GLU A 45 3.56 8.80 -9.07
CA GLU A 45 3.11 7.88 -10.12
C GLU A 45 3.76 6.51 -9.99
N ILE A 46 5.06 6.44 -9.68
CA ILE A 46 5.75 5.16 -9.43
C ILE A 46 5.15 4.43 -8.23
N ILE A 47 4.99 5.12 -7.10
CA ILE A 47 4.44 4.51 -5.87
C ILE A 47 3.00 4.03 -6.12
N MET A 48 2.18 4.87 -6.75
CA MET A 48 0.79 4.53 -7.05
C MET A 48 0.71 3.38 -8.04
N SER A 49 1.52 3.39 -9.12
CA SER A 49 1.53 2.32 -10.12
C SER A 49 1.93 0.97 -9.55
N ILE A 50 2.87 0.93 -8.60
CA ILE A 50 3.28 -0.32 -7.94
C ILE A 50 2.21 -0.80 -6.95
N THR A 51 1.58 0.12 -6.22
CA THR A 51 0.61 -0.23 -5.17
C THR A 51 -0.82 -0.42 -5.69
N ASP A 52 -1.19 0.15 -6.83
CA ASP A 52 -2.54 0.12 -7.39
C ASP A 52 -3.01 -1.27 -7.82
N PRO A 53 -2.23 -2.08 -8.57
CA PRO A 53 -2.66 -3.41 -8.97
C PRO A 53 -3.05 -4.32 -7.79
N PRO A 54 -2.23 -4.45 -6.71
CA PRO A 54 -2.59 -5.28 -5.57
C PRO A 54 -3.74 -4.69 -4.73
N VAL A 55 -3.80 -3.37 -4.55
CA VAL A 55 -4.95 -2.73 -3.88
C VAL A 55 -6.24 -2.95 -4.68
N LYS A 56 -6.20 -2.80 -5.99
CA LYS A 56 -7.35 -3.01 -6.88
C LYS A 56 -7.79 -4.47 -6.89
N LEU A 57 -6.84 -5.41 -6.88
CA LEU A 57 -7.15 -6.84 -6.74
C LEU A 57 -7.91 -7.10 -5.45
N LEU A 58 -7.47 -6.52 -4.34
CA LEU A 58 -8.13 -6.73 -3.06
C LEU A 58 -9.47 -5.99 -2.95
N ARG A 59 -9.60 -4.79 -3.54
CA ARG A 59 -10.88 -4.07 -3.64
C ARG A 59 -11.95 -4.84 -4.42
N ARG A 60 -11.55 -5.73 -5.34
CA ARG A 60 -12.49 -6.64 -6.02
C ARG A 60 -13.04 -7.72 -5.09
N LEU A 61 -12.24 -8.14 -4.09
CA LEU A 61 -12.62 -9.18 -3.12
C LEU A 61 -13.37 -8.58 -1.93
N ILE A 62 -12.92 -7.42 -1.45
CA ILE A 62 -13.46 -6.73 -0.29
C ILE A 62 -13.83 -5.30 -0.73
N PRO A 63 -15.11 -5.02 -1.01
CA PRO A 63 -15.53 -3.69 -1.41
C PRO A 63 -15.30 -2.68 -0.28
N GLN A 64 -15.12 -1.41 -0.65
CA GLN A 64 -14.94 -0.32 0.30
C GLN A 64 -16.22 -0.14 1.14
N LEU A 65 -16.12 -0.31 2.45
CA LEU A 65 -17.23 -0.07 3.35
C LEU A 65 -17.38 1.44 3.57
N THR A 66 -18.52 1.97 3.14
CA THR A 66 -18.93 3.35 3.43
C THR A 66 -19.84 3.31 4.64
N ILE A 67 -19.38 3.85 5.77
CA ILE A 67 -20.18 3.92 7.00
C ILE A 67 -20.64 5.37 7.15
N GLY A 68 -21.92 5.62 6.85
CA GLY A 68 -22.50 6.97 6.85
C GLY A 68 -21.84 7.87 5.80
N ALA A 69 -21.20 8.95 6.26
CA ALA A 69 -20.49 9.90 5.40
C ALA A 69 -18.99 9.57 5.22
N VAL A 70 -18.44 8.60 5.95
CA VAL A 70 -17.01 8.28 5.95
C VAL A 70 -16.75 7.00 5.16
N ARG A 71 -15.87 7.08 4.17
CA ARG A 71 -15.37 5.93 3.41
C ARG A 71 -14.14 5.36 4.12
N PHE A 72 -14.24 4.12 4.60
CA PHE A 72 -13.09 3.40 5.13
C PHE A 72 -12.56 2.45 4.06
N ASP A 73 -11.30 2.65 3.65
CA ASP A 73 -10.62 1.72 2.75
C ASP A 73 -10.09 0.53 3.57
N LEU A 74 -10.96 -0.44 3.83
CA LEU A 74 -10.56 -1.68 4.51
C LEU A 74 -9.62 -2.52 3.65
N SER A 75 -9.66 -2.36 2.33
CA SER A 75 -8.78 -3.08 1.42
C SER A 75 -7.33 -2.74 1.71
N ILE A 76 -6.95 -1.46 1.85
CA ILE A 76 -5.56 -1.09 2.14
C ILE A 76 -5.09 -1.64 3.50
N MET A 77 -5.97 -1.65 4.51
CA MET A 77 -5.66 -2.18 5.84
C MET A 77 -5.42 -3.69 5.81
N VAL A 78 -6.29 -4.43 5.12
CA VAL A 78 -6.15 -5.88 4.96
C VAL A 78 -4.89 -6.20 4.14
N LEU A 79 -4.60 -5.44 3.07
CA LEU A 79 -3.40 -5.65 2.26
C LEU A 79 -2.13 -5.46 3.09
N LEU A 80 -2.06 -4.38 3.88
CA LEU A 80 -0.96 -4.14 4.80
C LEU A 80 -0.76 -5.31 5.77
N LEU A 81 -1.84 -5.83 6.35
CA LEU A 81 -1.78 -6.93 7.30
C LEU A 81 -1.29 -8.22 6.63
N VAL A 82 -1.81 -8.56 5.46
CA VAL A 82 -1.43 -9.77 4.70
C VAL A 82 0.05 -9.72 4.32
N VAL A 83 0.52 -8.58 3.80
CA VAL A 83 1.93 -8.39 3.42
C VAL A 83 2.82 -8.44 4.66
N PHE A 84 2.42 -7.81 5.76
CA PHE A 84 3.15 -7.84 7.02
C PHE A 84 3.30 -9.26 7.55
N ILE A 85 2.20 -10.03 7.61
CA ILE A 85 2.24 -11.43 8.06
C ILE A 85 3.12 -12.26 7.11
N GLY A 86 2.95 -12.11 5.79
CA GLY A 86 3.77 -12.82 4.81
C GLY A 86 5.26 -12.53 4.97
N TRP A 87 5.61 -11.27 5.23
CA TRP A 87 6.98 -10.85 5.51
C TRP A 87 7.54 -11.44 6.80
N GLN A 88 6.79 -11.35 7.90
CA GLN A 88 7.17 -11.92 9.19
C GLN A 88 7.35 -13.44 9.12
N VAL A 89 6.48 -14.14 8.40
CA VAL A 89 6.62 -15.58 8.17
C VAL A 89 7.85 -15.88 7.32
N ALA A 90 8.12 -15.10 6.27
CA ALA A 90 9.31 -15.29 5.44
C ALA A 90 10.61 -15.10 6.25
N LEU A 91 10.67 -14.10 7.13
CA LEU A 91 11.84 -13.86 7.99
C LEU A 91 11.95 -14.84 9.16
N GLY A 92 10.83 -15.22 9.79
CA GLY A 92 10.83 -16.17 10.91
C GLY A 92 11.12 -17.62 10.50
N ARG A 93 11.09 -17.92 9.19
CA ARG A 93 11.41 -19.24 8.61
C ARG A 93 12.90 -19.40 8.24
N THR A 94 13.73 -18.37 8.40
CA THR A 94 15.19 -18.41 8.12
C THR A 94 16.01 -18.52 9.39
#